data_AF-A0A522T2G4-F1
#
_entry.id   AF-A0A522T2G4-F1
#
_cell.length_a   1.000
_cell.length_b   1.000
_cell.length_c   1.000
_cell.angle_alpha   90.00
_cell.angle_beta   90.00
_cell.angle_gamma   90.00
#
_symmetry.space_group_name_H-M   'P 1'
#
loop_
_entity.id
_entity.type
_entity.pdbx_description
1 polymer ?
#
loop_
_entity_poly.entity_id
_entity_poly.type
_entity_poly.pdbx_seq_one_letter_code
_entity_poly.pdbx_strand_id
1 'polypeptide(L)'
;MDATTSKLMIAAQTGVHEAGTILVNYSFSTLGAIVLLILGYIAASLAERWCFAGLGHVRGFDQTLRLFLSKVLRYTILIFAGVIVLAQFGVQTASIIAALGAAGIAIGLALQGTLQNIAAGIMLLVLRPFIVGEYVSVGNIAGTIKEIGLFATELKTSDGLYVMAPNSQLWGSAVTNYSRNKTRLNDLAIGVAYDDDIDLALKLLLKLADDKRVLEDPAPLAFVSELQNNGATVTLRYWTQASDWWQTKLDLTRLARVRFDENGFTAPLPQSSIRLVEKTPPQSTPPKS
;
A
#
# COMPACT_ATOMS: atom_id res chain seq x y z
N MET A 1 -78.19 48.98 21.99
CA MET A 1 -77.94 47.53 21.90
C MET A 1 -77.23 47.20 20.61
N ASP A 2 -75.97 46.80 20.67
CA ASP A 2 -74.82 47.70 20.73
C ASP A 2 -73.74 47.09 19.83
N ALA A 3 -73.14 47.91 18.98
CA ALA A 3 -72.07 47.51 18.07
C ALA A 3 -70.89 46.83 18.81
N THR A 4 -70.74 47.12 20.10
CA THR A 4 -69.75 46.54 21.03
C THR A 4 -70.00 45.04 21.28
N THR A 5 -71.25 44.62 21.47
CA THR A 5 -71.62 43.20 21.67
C THR A 5 -71.43 42.37 20.41
N SER A 6 -71.66 42.93 19.22
CA SER A 6 -71.42 42.24 17.95
C SER A 6 -69.93 42.05 17.68
N LYS A 7 -69.09 43.07 17.97
CA LYS A 7 -67.62 42.95 17.89
C LYS A 7 -67.04 41.95 18.88
N LEU A 8 -67.56 41.88 20.11
CA LEU A 8 -67.16 40.89 21.12
C LEU A 8 -67.54 39.46 20.71
N MET A 9 -68.74 39.24 20.15
CA MET A 9 -69.13 37.93 19.63
C MET A 9 -68.28 37.50 18.42
N ILE A 10 -68.01 38.41 17.48
CA ILE A 10 -67.15 38.11 16.34
C ILE A 10 -65.72 37.79 16.82
N ALA A 11 -65.15 38.57 17.74
CA ALA A 11 -63.82 38.29 18.30
C ALA A 11 -63.76 36.93 19.03
N ALA A 12 -64.77 36.60 19.83
CA ALA A 12 -64.87 35.30 20.50
C ALA A 12 -65.01 34.14 19.51
N GLN A 13 -65.82 34.30 18.46
CA GLN A 13 -66.04 33.30 17.43
C GLN A 13 -64.80 33.11 16.53
N THR A 14 -64.05 34.20 16.28
CA THR A 14 -62.78 34.16 15.55
C THR A 14 -61.71 33.45 16.38
N GLY A 15 -61.63 33.75 17.69
CA GLY A 15 -60.71 33.07 18.62
C GLY A 15 -60.99 31.58 18.80
N VAL A 16 -62.27 31.16 18.80
CA VAL A 16 -62.65 29.74 18.85
C VAL A 16 -62.32 29.03 17.53
N HIS A 17 -62.51 29.69 16.38
CA HIS A 17 -62.11 29.14 15.08
C HIS A 17 -60.59 29.03 14.93
N GLU A 18 -59.82 30.03 15.38
CA GLU A 18 -58.35 29.98 15.40
C GLU A 18 -57.82 28.91 16.36
N ALA A 19 -58.42 28.77 17.54
CA ALA A 19 -58.08 27.69 18.47
C ALA A 19 -58.39 26.30 17.89
N GLY A 20 -59.52 26.17 17.17
CA GLY A 20 -59.91 24.93 16.49
C GLY A 20 -58.97 24.53 15.36
N THR A 21 -58.53 25.48 14.52
CA THR A 21 -57.58 25.19 13.44
C THR A 21 -56.18 24.86 13.96
N ILE A 22 -55.73 25.50 15.04
CA ILE A 22 -54.47 25.15 15.72
C ILE A 22 -54.56 23.73 16.30
N LEU A 23 -55.63 23.38 17.02
CA LEU A 23 -55.84 22.03 17.57
C LEU A 23 -55.85 20.95 16.50
N VAL A 24 -56.55 21.17 15.39
CA VAL A 24 -56.65 20.20 14.29
C VAL A 24 -55.30 20.04 13.58
N ASN A 25 -54.61 21.14 13.27
CA ASN A 25 -53.30 21.09 12.60
C ASN A 25 -52.23 20.42 13.46
N TYR A 26 -52.20 20.69 14.77
CA TYR A 26 -51.28 20.01 15.69
C TYR A 26 -51.63 18.53 15.87
N SER A 27 -52.91 18.15 15.82
CA SER A 27 -53.34 16.74 15.89
C SER A 27 -52.85 15.95 14.67
N PHE A 28 -53.03 16.49 13.46
CA PHE A 28 -52.52 15.86 12.23
C PHE A 28 -50.98 15.81 12.19
N SER A 29 -50.30 16.88 12.64
CA SER A 29 -48.82 16.90 12.73
C SER A 29 -48.30 15.87 13.72
N THR A 30 -48.96 15.73 14.89
CA THR A 30 -48.60 14.74 15.91
C THR A 30 -48.82 13.31 15.41
N LEU A 31 -49.94 13.05 14.71
CA LEU A 31 -50.22 11.74 14.14
C LEU A 31 -49.21 11.39 13.03
N GLY A 32 -48.87 12.36 12.16
CA GLY A 32 -47.80 12.22 11.17
C GLY A 32 -46.44 11.95 11.81
N ALA A 33 -46.09 12.66 12.88
CA ALA A 33 -44.85 12.46 13.63
C ALA A 33 -44.77 11.05 14.25
N ILE A 34 -45.85 10.55 14.84
CA ILE A 34 -45.92 9.19 15.39
C ILE A 34 -45.73 8.15 14.29
N VAL A 35 -46.41 8.31 13.15
CA VAL A 35 -46.26 7.41 12.00
C VAL A 35 -44.83 7.41 11.49
N LEU A 36 -44.22 8.59 11.32
CA LEU A 36 -42.83 8.74 10.89
C LEU A 36 -41.84 8.12 11.88
N LEU A 37 -42.06 8.26 13.19
CA LEU A 37 -41.22 7.66 14.22
C LEU A 37 -41.34 6.13 14.19
N ILE A 38 -42.56 5.60 14.06
CA ILE A 38 -42.78 4.14 13.93
C ILE A 38 -42.09 3.61 12.67
N LEU A 39 -42.28 4.27 11.52
CA LEU A 39 -41.62 3.88 10.26
C LEU A 39 -40.10 3.96 10.38
N GLY A 40 -39.56 5.04 10.97
CA GLY A 40 -38.14 5.20 11.21
C GLY A 40 -37.56 4.12 12.14
N TYR A 41 -38.29 3.76 13.20
CA TYR A 41 -37.90 2.69 14.11
C TYR A 41 -37.91 1.31 13.43
N ILE A 42 -38.95 1.02 12.65
CA ILE A 42 -39.04 -0.21 11.85
C ILE A 42 -37.87 -0.27 10.86
N ALA A 43 -37.65 0.79 10.09
CA ALA A 43 -36.56 0.88 9.12
C ALA A 43 -35.19 0.69 9.79
N ALA A 44 -34.95 1.35 10.93
CA ALA A 44 -33.71 1.21 11.68
C ALA A 44 -33.50 -0.23 12.18
N SER A 45 -34.55 -0.86 12.70
CA SER A 45 -34.49 -2.24 13.18
C SER A 45 -34.27 -3.26 12.06
N LEU A 46 -34.86 -3.02 10.88
CA LEU A 46 -34.70 -3.86 9.71
C LEU A 46 -33.28 -3.74 9.15
N ALA A 47 -32.79 -2.50 9.00
CA ALA A 47 -31.43 -2.23 8.56
C ALA A 47 -30.38 -2.82 9.51
N GLU A 48 -30.58 -2.72 10.83
CA GLU A 48 -29.71 -3.35 11.82
C GLU A 48 -29.64 -4.87 11.66
N ARG A 49 -30.80 -5.53 11.50
CA ARG A 49 -30.87 -6.99 11.30
C ARG A 49 -30.19 -7.42 10.00
N TRP A 50 -30.44 -6.70 8.91
CA TRP A 50 -29.83 -6.98 7.61
C TRP A 50 -28.32 -6.78 7.65
N CYS A 51 -27.85 -5.71 8.28
CA CYS A 51 -26.42 -5.46 8.46
C CYS A 51 -25.78 -6.57 9.30
N PHE A 52 -26.35 -6.92 10.45
CA PHE A 52 -25.83 -7.97 11.31
C PHE A 52 -25.77 -9.34 10.62
N ALA A 53 -26.82 -9.71 9.88
CA ALA A 53 -26.88 -10.96 9.14
C ALA A 53 -25.92 -10.97 7.93
N GLY A 54 -25.85 -9.87 7.18
CA GLY A 54 -24.99 -9.73 6.01
C GLY A 54 -23.50 -9.80 6.36
N LEU A 55 -23.08 -9.07 7.39
CA LEU A 55 -21.68 -9.11 7.84
C LEU A 55 -21.27 -10.48 8.41
N GLY A 56 -22.23 -11.30 8.86
CA GLY A 56 -21.97 -12.68 9.31
C GLY A 56 -21.44 -13.61 8.22
N HIS A 57 -21.65 -13.27 6.94
CA HIS A 57 -21.18 -14.06 5.81
C HIS A 57 -19.76 -13.67 5.36
N VAL A 58 -19.20 -12.59 5.93
CA VAL A 58 -17.87 -12.08 5.57
C VAL A 58 -16.83 -12.60 6.57
N ARG A 59 -15.83 -13.33 6.06
CA ARG A 59 -14.69 -13.78 6.88
C ARG A 59 -13.94 -12.58 7.47
N GLY A 60 -13.64 -12.64 8.77
CA GLY A 60 -12.93 -11.58 9.51
C GLY A 60 -13.81 -10.65 10.34
N PHE A 61 -15.14 -10.71 10.21
CA PHE A 61 -16.07 -9.94 11.05
C PHE A 61 -16.50 -10.76 12.28
N ASP A 62 -15.89 -10.46 13.42
CA ASP A 62 -16.26 -11.07 14.70
C ASP A 62 -17.65 -10.58 15.19
N GLN A 63 -18.13 -11.16 16.29
CA GLN A 63 -19.43 -10.77 16.85
C GLN A 63 -19.46 -9.30 17.30
N THR A 64 -18.34 -8.81 17.84
CA THR A 64 -18.20 -7.45 18.37
C THR A 64 -18.32 -6.41 17.27
N LEU A 65 -17.58 -6.57 16.17
CA LEU A 65 -17.57 -5.65 15.04
C LEU A 65 -18.92 -5.62 14.33
N ARG A 66 -19.58 -6.78 14.19
CA ARG A 66 -20.93 -6.89 13.63
C ARG A 66 -21.94 -6.10 14.45
N LEU A 67 -21.93 -6.29 15.76
CA LEU A 67 -22.82 -5.57 16.68
C LEU A 67 -22.54 -4.06 16.63
N PHE A 68 -21.27 -3.66 16.64
CA PHE A 68 -20.89 -2.25 16.58
C PHE A 68 -21.43 -1.57 15.30
N LEU A 69 -21.15 -2.14 14.12
CA LEU A 69 -21.56 -1.55 12.84
C LEU A 69 -23.08 -1.54 12.67
N SER A 70 -23.77 -2.62 13.10
CA SER A 70 -25.23 -2.66 13.03
C SER A 70 -25.88 -1.61 13.95
N LYS A 71 -25.29 -1.36 15.13
CA LYS A 71 -25.75 -0.31 16.05
C LYS A 71 -25.48 1.09 15.51
N VAL A 72 -24.30 1.34 14.93
CA VAL A 72 -23.99 2.62 14.28
C VAL A 72 -25.02 2.93 13.20
N LEU A 73 -25.32 1.96 12.32
CA LEU A 73 -26.35 2.12 11.28
C LEU A 73 -27.73 2.43 11.87
N ARG A 74 -28.14 1.70 12.91
CA ARG A 74 -29.42 1.91 13.62
C ARG A 74 -29.52 3.34 14.15
N TYR A 75 -28.51 3.81 14.88
CA TYR A 75 -28.53 5.15 15.48
C TYR A 75 -28.50 6.25 14.43
N THR A 76 -27.74 6.08 13.34
CA THR A 76 -27.76 7.02 12.22
C THR A 76 -29.17 7.18 11.64
N ILE A 77 -29.88 6.07 11.36
CA ILE A 77 -31.26 6.12 10.85
C ILE A 77 -32.20 6.78 11.85
N LEU A 78 -32.08 6.47 13.15
CA LEU A 78 -32.91 7.08 14.19
C LEU A 78 -32.67 8.59 14.33
N ILE A 79 -31.42 9.05 14.20
CA ILE A 79 -31.09 10.48 14.20
C ILE A 79 -31.79 11.18 13.04
N PHE A 80 -31.71 10.64 11.81
CA PHE A 80 -32.41 11.22 10.66
C PHE A 80 -33.92 11.20 10.82
N ALA A 81 -34.51 10.10 11.33
CA ALA A 81 -35.93 10.03 11.61
C ALA A 81 -36.36 11.10 12.63
N GLY A 82 -35.57 11.32 13.69
CA GLY A 82 -35.80 12.38 14.67
C GLY A 82 -35.76 13.78 14.05
N VAL A 83 -34.81 14.06 13.16
CA VAL A 83 -34.74 15.33 12.43
C VAL A 83 -35.99 15.54 11.56
N ILE A 84 -36.44 14.52 10.84
CA ILE A 84 -37.67 14.60 10.02
C ILE A 84 -38.90 14.88 10.90
N VAL A 85 -38.99 14.23 12.06
CA VAL A 85 -40.08 14.49 13.02
C VAL A 85 -40.04 15.94 13.54
N LEU A 86 -38.86 16.47 13.88
CA LEU A 86 -38.72 17.86 14.31
C LEU A 86 -39.16 18.85 13.20
N ALA A 87 -38.83 18.57 11.94
CA ALA A 87 -39.27 19.38 10.81
C ALA A 87 -40.80 19.41 10.67
N GLN A 88 -41.49 18.30 10.98
CA GLN A 88 -42.96 18.21 10.95
C GLN A 88 -43.63 19.13 12.00
N PHE A 89 -42.95 19.41 13.11
CA PHE A 89 -43.39 20.36 14.13
C PHE A 89 -43.01 21.81 13.81
N GLY A 90 -42.48 22.09 12.62
CA GLY A 90 -42.07 23.44 12.21
C GLY A 90 -40.75 23.91 12.82
N VAL A 91 -39.98 23.01 13.45
CA VAL A 91 -38.64 23.34 13.95
C VAL A 91 -37.69 23.55 12.78
N GLN A 92 -36.90 24.61 12.81
CA GLN A 92 -35.89 24.87 11.79
C GLN A 92 -34.72 23.89 11.93
N THR A 93 -34.73 22.83 11.12
CA THR A 93 -33.73 21.75 11.16
C THR A 93 -32.43 22.07 10.42
N ALA A 94 -32.36 23.20 9.72
CA ALA A 94 -31.19 23.59 8.93
C ALA A 94 -29.89 23.63 9.75
N SER A 95 -29.93 24.15 10.99
CA SER A 95 -28.77 24.19 11.89
C SER A 95 -28.35 22.79 12.35
N ILE A 96 -29.30 21.90 12.60
CA ILE A 96 -29.03 20.49 12.97
C ILE A 96 -28.41 19.74 11.80
N ILE A 97 -28.96 19.91 10.59
CA ILE A 97 -28.42 19.30 9.37
C ILE A 97 -27.02 19.81 9.09
N ALA A 98 -26.77 21.13 9.26
CA ALA A 98 -25.44 21.69 9.12
C ALA A 98 -24.44 21.10 10.13
N ALA A 99 -24.84 20.96 11.39
CA ALA A 99 -24.01 20.34 12.43
C ALA A 99 -23.72 18.86 12.15
N LEU A 100 -24.73 18.08 11.73
CA LEU A 100 -24.56 16.68 11.34
C LEU A 100 -23.66 16.55 10.10
N GLY A 101 -23.79 17.45 9.13
CA GLY A 101 -22.91 17.51 7.97
C GLY A 101 -21.45 17.79 8.35
N ALA A 102 -21.22 18.78 9.22
CA ALA A 102 -19.89 19.09 9.74
C ALA A 102 -19.28 17.90 10.52
N ALA A 103 -20.07 17.24 11.37
CA ALA A 103 -19.64 16.03 12.09
C ALA A 103 -19.30 14.88 11.11
N GLY A 104 -20.12 14.69 10.06
CA GLY A 104 -19.87 13.70 9.01
C GLY A 104 -18.58 13.95 8.25
N ILE A 105 -18.27 15.21 7.89
CA ILE A 105 -17.00 15.59 7.26
C ILE A 105 -15.83 15.31 8.21
N ALA A 106 -15.94 15.69 9.48
CA ALA A 106 -14.89 15.44 10.47
C ALA A 106 -14.59 13.94 10.63
N ILE A 107 -15.62 13.10 10.72
CA ILE A 107 -15.49 11.63 10.76
C ILE A 107 -14.89 11.10 9.45
N GLY A 108 -15.33 11.61 8.30
CA GLY A 108 -14.81 11.21 6.98
C GLY A 108 -13.32 11.52 6.82
N LEU A 109 -12.89 12.70 7.24
CA LEU A 109 -11.48 13.10 7.26
C LEU A 109 -10.67 12.24 8.25
N ALA A 110 -11.23 11.93 9.42
CA ALA A 110 -10.58 11.03 10.39
C ALA A 110 -10.39 9.61 9.82
N LEU A 111 -11.32 9.15 8.97
CA LEU A 111 -11.27 7.82 8.33
C LEU A 111 -10.58 7.82 6.97
N GLN A 112 -10.12 8.96 6.46
CA GLN A 112 -9.59 9.12 5.10
C GLN A 112 -8.46 8.10 4.80
N GLY A 113 -7.50 7.95 5.73
CA GLY A 113 -6.39 7.00 5.56
C GLY A 113 -6.85 5.53 5.51
N THR A 114 -7.88 5.18 6.26
CA THR A 114 -8.45 3.83 6.25
C THR A 114 -9.19 3.56 4.94
N LEU A 115 -10.00 4.49 4.46
CA LEU A 115 -10.67 4.36 3.15
C LEU A 115 -9.67 4.28 1.99
N GLN A 116 -8.57 5.04 2.06
CA GLN A 116 -7.51 4.98 1.04
C GLN A 116 -6.90 3.57 0.95
N ASN A 117 -6.68 2.90 2.09
CA ASN A 117 -6.19 1.52 2.12
C ASN A 117 -7.19 0.52 1.54
N ILE A 118 -8.49 0.68 1.81
CA ILE A 118 -9.55 -0.14 1.20
C ILE A 118 -9.51 0.01 -0.33
N ALA A 119 -9.52 1.25 -0.83
CA ALA A 119 -9.53 1.52 -2.25
C ALA A 119 -8.28 0.95 -2.94
N ALA A 120 -7.11 1.12 -2.33
CA ALA A 120 -5.86 0.54 -2.80
C ALA A 120 -5.92 -1.00 -2.82
N GLY A 121 -6.47 -1.63 -1.77
CA GLY A 121 -6.64 -3.08 -1.70
C GLY A 121 -7.51 -3.63 -2.82
N ILE A 122 -8.66 -3.00 -3.09
CA ILE A 122 -9.55 -3.35 -4.20
C ILE A 122 -8.79 -3.22 -5.53
N MET A 123 -8.06 -2.12 -5.74
CA MET A 123 -7.30 -1.91 -6.97
C MET A 123 -6.17 -2.93 -7.17
N LEU A 124 -5.47 -3.32 -6.11
CA LEU A 124 -4.48 -4.40 -6.14
C LEU A 124 -5.11 -5.74 -6.56
N LEU A 125 -6.31 -6.06 -6.07
CA LEU A 125 -7.02 -7.29 -6.43
C LEU A 125 -7.58 -7.28 -7.85
N VAL A 126 -8.01 -6.11 -8.35
CA VAL A 126 -8.60 -5.94 -9.68
C VAL A 126 -7.51 -5.91 -10.76
N LEU A 127 -6.50 -5.05 -10.61
CA LEU A 127 -5.44 -4.90 -11.62
C LEU A 127 -4.32 -5.92 -11.47
N ARG A 128 -4.19 -6.55 -10.29
CA ARG A 128 -3.21 -7.61 -10.00
C ARG A 128 -1.79 -7.30 -10.46
N PRO A 129 -1.19 -6.14 -10.07
CA PRO A 129 0.21 -5.83 -10.40
C PRO A 129 1.17 -6.91 -9.87
N PHE A 130 0.78 -7.58 -8.79
CA PHE A 130 1.37 -8.80 -8.27
C PHE A 130 0.27 -9.72 -7.72
N ILE A 131 0.58 -11.00 -7.54
CA ILE A 131 -0.33 -11.99 -6.96
C ILE A 131 0.31 -12.72 -5.77
N VAL A 132 -0.52 -13.42 -4.98
CA VAL A 132 -0.06 -14.28 -3.90
C VAL A 132 0.94 -15.32 -4.43
N GLY A 133 2.07 -15.45 -3.74
CA GLY A 133 3.17 -16.33 -4.12
C GLY A 133 4.31 -15.65 -4.89
N GLU A 134 4.13 -14.44 -5.40
CA GLU A 134 5.21 -13.70 -6.08
C GLU A 134 6.12 -12.97 -5.09
N TYR A 135 7.42 -12.92 -5.39
CA TYR A 135 8.41 -12.14 -4.63
C TYR A 135 8.52 -10.74 -5.23
N VAL A 136 8.25 -9.73 -4.41
CA VAL A 136 8.22 -8.32 -4.83
C VAL A 136 9.06 -7.47 -3.88
N SER A 137 9.49 -6.30 -4.38
CA SER A 137 10.09 -5.23 -3.59
C SER A 137 9.37 -3.92 -3.88
N VAL A 138 8.99 -3.23 -2.81
CA VAL A 138 8.29 -1.94 -2.84
C VAL A 138 8.96 -1.01 -1.82
N GLY A 139 9.73 -0.04 -2.30
CA GLY A 139 10.57 0.79 -1.44
C GLY A 139 11.51 -0.06 -0.59
N ASN A 140 11.38 0.04 0.74
CA ASN A 140 12.21 -0.70 1.70
C ASN A 140 11.60 -2.06 2.12
N ILE A 141 10.47 -2.46 1.53
CA ILE A 141 9.77 -3.69 1.87
C ILE A 141 10.01 -4.70 0.74
N ALA A 142 10.63 -5.84 1.05
CA ALA A 142 10.81 -6.93 0.10
C ALA A 142 10.36 -8.26 0.70
N GLY A 143 9.62 -9.06 -0.07
CA GLY A 143 9.11 -10.34 0.39
C GLY A 143 8.18 -11.03 -0.59
N THR A 144 7.85 -12.28 -0.29
CA THR A 144 6.83 -13.05 -1.00
C THR A 144 5.45 -12.71 -0.47
N ILE A 145 4.52 -12.34 -1.36
CA ILE A 145 3.13 -12.05 -1.01
C ILE A 145 2.45 -13.31 -0.48
N LYS A 146 1.85 -13.22 0.71
CA LYS A 146 1.09 -14.31 1.35
C LYS A 146 -0.41 -14.10 1.24
N GLU A 147 -0.88 -12.89 1.49
CA GLU A 147 -2.29 -12.55 1.42
C GLU A 147 -2.45 -11.08 1.03
N ILE A 148 -3.43 -10.77 0.19
CA ILE A 148 -3.84 -9.39 -0.09
C ILE A 148 -5.17 -9.18 0.63
N GLY A 149 -5.12 -8.55 1.81
CA GLY A 149 -6.29 -8.23 2.61
C GLY A 149 -6.95 -6.92 2.18
N LEU A 150 -8.04 -6.56 2.84
CA LEU A 150 -8.80 -5.34 2.52
C LEU A 150 -8.00 -4.05 2.79
N PHE A 151 -7.27 -4.00 3.92
CA PHE A 151 -6.55 -2.81 4.36
C PHE A 151 -5.02 -2.91 4.17
N ALA A 152 -4.50 -4.13 4.24
CA ALA A 152 -3.08 -4.39 4.21
C ALA A 152 -2.80 -5.72 3.49
N THR A 153 -1.58 -5.84 3.01
CA THR A 153 -1.04 -7.03 2.38
C THR A 153 0.00 -7.66 3.29
N GLU A 154 -0.07 -8.98 3.43
CA GLU A 154 0.90 -9.78 4.17
C GLU A 154 2.02 -10.24 3.24
N LEU A 155 3.25 -10.06 3.69
CA LEU A 155 4.47 -10.50 3.03
C LEU A 155 5.31 -11.35 3.98
N LYS A 156 6.03 -12.32 3.42
CA LYS A 156 7.08 -13.07 4.11
C LYS A 156 8.44 -12.67 3.54
N THR A 157 9.34 -12.17 4.36
CA THR A 157 10.71 -11.82 3.91
C THR A 157 11.51 -13.07 3.56
N SER A 158 12.64 -12.90 2.88
CA SER A 158 13.61 -13.99 2.64
C SER A 158 14.12 -14.63 3.93
N ASP A 159 14.21 -13.85 5.01
CA ASP A 159 14.62 -14.31 6.34
C ASP A 159 13.47 -15.00 7.11
N GLY A 160 12.30 -15.08 6.49
CA GLY A 160 11.13 -15.74 7.04
C GLY A 160 10.29 -14.90 8.01
N LEU A 161 10.53 -13.59 8.09
CA LEU A 161 9.79 -12.67 8.95
C LEU A 161 8.42 -12.32 8.35
N TYR A 162 7.45 -12.12 9.23
CA TYR A 162 6.12 -11.60 8.87
C TYR A 162 6.18 -10.08 8.72
N VAL A 163 5.68 -9.57 7.59
CA VAL A 163 5.57 -8.13 7.33
C VAL A 163 4.16 -7.82 6.86
N MET A 164 3.52 -6.88 7.54
CA MET A 164 2.20 -6.36 7.16
C MET A 164 2.37 -4.93 6.61
N ALA A 165 2.07 -4.74 5.34
CA ALA A 165 2.21 -3.46 4.66
C ALA A 165 0.83 -2.87 4.32
N PRO A 166 0.56 -1.58 4.63
CA PRO A 166 -0.66 -0.92 4.21
C PRO A 166 -0.82 -0.95 2.68
N ASN A 167 -2.02 -1.25 2.20
CA ASN A 167 -2.27 -1.36 0.77
C ASN A 167 -1.99 -0.06 0.02
N SER A 168 -2.27 1.09 0.64
CA SER A 168 -2.01 2.40 0.03
C SER A 168 -0.52 2.64 -0.23
N GLN A 169 0.37 2.10 0.61
CA GLN A 169 1.81 2.19 0.41
C GLN A 169 2.28 1.35 -0.78
N LEU A 170 1.72 0.14 -0.93
CA LEU A 170 2.02 -0.76 -2.04
C LEU A 170 1.49 -0.24 -3.37
N TRP A 171 0.31 0.39 -3.34
CA TRP A 171 -0.32 0.99 -4.52
C TRP A 171 0.35 2.31 -4.94
N GLY A 172 0.76 3.12 -3.97
CA GLY A 172 1.31 4.45 -4.20
C GLY A 172 2.80 4.47 -4.62
N SER A 173 3.46 3.31 -4.68
CA SER A 173 4.90 3.20 -4.96
C SER A 173 5.16 2.29 -6.16
N ALA A 174 6.30 2.50 -6.83
CA ALA A 174 6.75 1.58 -7.87
C ALA A 174 7.04 0.19 -7.29
N VAL A 175 6.51 -0.86 -7.95
CA VAL A 175 6.67 -2.25 -7.52
C VAL A 175 7.64 -2.97 -8.46
N THR A 176 8.72 -3.49 -7.90
CA THR A 176 9.63 -4.39 -8.60
C THR A 176 9.17 -5.82 -8.34
N ASN A 177 8.66 -6.49 -9.37
CA ASN A 177 8.25 -7.88 -9.28
C ASN A 177 9.32 -8.80 -9.88
N TYR A 178 9.91 -9.64 -9.03
CA TYR A 178 10.98 -10.55 -9.45
C TYR A 178 10.48 -11.88 -9.99
N SER A 179 9.17 -12.16 -9.84
CA SER A 179 8.55 -13.44 -10.21
C SER A 179 7.67 -13.34 -11.47
N ARG A 180 7.29 -12.13 -11.89
CA ARG A 180 6.38 -11.93 -13.03
C ARG A 180 6.98 -12.40 -14.35
N ASN A 181 8.25 -12.08 -14.59
CA ASN A 181 8.96 -12.52 -15.77
C ASN A 181 9.49 -13.94 -15.54
N LYS A 182 9.28 -14.82 -16.52
CA LYS A 182 9.73 -16.22 -16.45
C LYS A 182 11.26 -16.32 -16.40
N THR A 183 11.95 -15.39 -17.04
CA THR A 183 13.40 -15.38 -17.15
C THR A 183 13.99 -14.15 -16.48
N ARG A 184 15.21 -14.28 -15.98
CA ARG A 184 15.93 -13.21 -15.30
C ARG A 184 17.39 -13.19 -15.69
N LEU A 185 17.88 -11.98 -15.99
CA LEU A 185 19.27 -11.71 -16.29
C LEU A 185 20.12 -11.73 -15.01
N ASN A 186 21.31 -12.28 -15.10
CA ASN A 186 22.33 -12.15 -14.07
C ASN A 186 23.66 -11.74 -14.70
N ASP A 187 24.40 -10.90 -13.97
CA ASP A 187 25.79 -10.56 -14.27
C ASP A 187 26.68 -11.19 -13.19
N LEU A 188 27.54 -12.12 -13.60
CA LEU A 188 28.59 -12.71 -12.77
C LEU A 188 29.90 -11.97 -13.06
N ALA A 189 30.29 -11.07 -12.16
CA ALA A 189 31.49 -10.25 -12.28
C ALA A 189 32.64 -10.84 -11.44
N ILE A 190 33.83 -10.93 -12.03
CA ILE A 190 35.06 -11.43 -11.39
C ILE A 190 36.21 -10.49 -11.74
N GLY A 191 37.02 -10.12 -10.75
CA GLY A 191 38.24 -9.35 -10.95
C GLY A 191 39.40 -10.25 -11.37
N VAL A 192 40.18 -9.80 -12.36
CA VAL A 192 41.43 -10.40 -12.82
C VAL A 192 42.55 -9.35 -12.80
N ALA A 193 43.80 -9.77 -12.58
CA ALA A 193 44.94 -8.86 -12.63
C ALA A 193 45.23 -8.41 -14.07
N TYR A 194 45.91 -7.28 -14.26
CA TYR A 194 46.32 -6.84 -15.61
C TYR A 194 47.35 -7.76 -16.28
N ASP A 195 48.11 -8.49 -15.46
CA ASP A 195 49.10 -9.45 -15.93
C ASP A 195 48.46 -10.79 -16.35
N ASP A 196 47.18 -11.00 -16.03
CA ASP A 196 46.43 -12.21 -16.42
C ASP A 196 45.97 -12.14 -17.89
N ASP A 197 45.82 -13.30 -18.53
CA ASP A 197 45.26 -13.40 -19.89
C ASP A 197 43.74 -13.15 -19.87
N ILE A 198 43.34 -11.93 -20.22
CA ILE A 198 41.95 -11.50 -20.27
C ILE A 198 41.14 -12.31 -21.30
N ASP A 199 41.72 -12.63 -22.46
CA ASP A 199 41.02 -13.40 -23.50
C ASP A 199 40.75 -14.84 -23.03
N LEU A 200 41.69 -15.43 -22.28
CA LEU A 200 41.49 -16.72 -21.62
C LEU A 200 40.39 -16.61 -20.54
N ALA A 201 40.39 -15.55 -19.72
CA ALA A 201 39.36 -15.33 -18.70
C ALA A 201 37.95 -15.26 -19.31
N LEU A 202 37.78 -14.50 -20.40
CA LEU A 202 36.51 -14.38 -21.12
C LEU A 202 36.05 -15.73 -21.69
N LYS A 203 36.97 -16.52 -22.26
CA LYS A 203 36.65 -17.88 -22.76
C LYS A 203 36.24 -18.82 -21.63
N LEU A 204 36.90 -18.76 -20.47
CA LEU A 204 36.55 -19.58 -19.32
C LEU A 204 35.17 -19.21 -18.78
N LEU A 205 34.87 -17.92 -18.66
CA LEU A 205 33.54 -17.46 -18.27
C LEU A 205 32.46 -17.92 -19.26
N LEU A 206 32.70 -17.79 -20.56
CA LEU A 206 31.72 -18.22 -21.55
C LEU A 206 31.44 -19.73 -21.48
N LYS A 207 32.46 -20.56 -21.21
CA LYS A 207 32.28 -22.01 -20.98
C LYS A 207 31.42 -22.34 -19.76
N LEU A 208 31.36 -21.46 -18.75
CA LEU A 208 30.45 -21.67 -17.61
C LEU A 208 28.98 -21.52 -17.99
N ALA A 209 28.71 -20.84 -19.12
CA ALA A 209 27.36 -20.70 -19.64
C ALA A 209 26.81 -21.98 -20.28
N ASP A 210 27.62 -23.05 -20.41
CA ASP A 210 27.16 -24.38 -20.84
C ASP A 210 26.31 -25.11 -19.77
N ASP A 211 26.09 -24.50 -18.60
CA ASP A 211 25.18 -25.04 -17.57
C ASP A 211 23.74 -25.08 -18.10
N LYS A 212 23.06 -26.21 -17.90
CA LYS A 212 21.69 -26.48 -18.39
C LYS A 212 20.64 -25.46 -17.94
N ARG A 213 20.90 -24.71 -16.87
CA ARG A 213 19.99 -23.69 -16.32
C ARG A 213 20.15 -22.34 -17.02
N VAL A 214 21.25 -22.15 -17.74
CA VAL A 214 21.51 -20.97 -18.56
C VAL A 214 20.77 -21.13 -19.89
N LEU A 215 20.06 -20.08 -20.29
CA LEU A 215 19.29 -20.08 -21.54
C LEU A 215 20.22 -19.75 -22.72
N GLU A 216 20.03 -20.48 -23.81
CA GLU A 216 20.75 -20.23 -25.07
C GLU A 216 20.22 -19.00 -25.83
N ASP A 217 18.94 -18.65 -25.63
CA ASP A 217 18.30 -17.46 -26.19
C ASP A 217 17.62 -16.65 -25.07
N PRO A 218 18.07 -15.41 -24.78
CA PRO A 218 19.19 -14.71 -25.40
C PRO A 218 20.56 -15.30 -25.05
N ALA A 219 21.48 -15.30 -26.03
CA ALA A 219 22.80 -15.88 -25.89
C ALA A 219 23.63 -15.23 -24.75
N PRO A 220 24.39 -16.03 -23.99
CA PRO A 220 25.27 -15.52 -22.96
C PRO A 220 26.43 -14.71 -23.58
N LEU A 221 26.88 -13.69 -22.84
CA LEU A 221 27.93 -12.78 -23.28
C LEU A 221 28.99 -12.65 -22.18
N ALA A 222 30.26 -12.85 -22.55
CA ALA A 222 31.40 -12.55 -21.70
C ALA A 222 32.09 -11.27 -22.21
N PHE A 223 32.31 -10.30 -21.34
CA PHE A 223 32.95 -9.02 -21.69
C PHE A 223 33.71 -8.43 -20.50
N VAL A 224 34.61 -7.49 -20.77
CA VAL A 224 35.24 -6.67 -19.73
C VAL A 224 34.28 -5.53 -19.37
N SER A 225 33.80 -5.49 -18.14
CA SER A 225 32.80 -4.51 -17.69
C SER A 225 33.43 -3.24 -17.14
N GLU A 226 34.60 -3.34 -16.49
CA GLU A 226 35.26 -2.22 -15.83
C GLU A 226 36.78 -2.42 -15.79
N LEU A 227 37.55 -1.33 -15.90
CA LEU A 227 38.99 -1.30 -15.65
C LEU A 227 39.24 -0.60 -14.31
N GLN A 228 39.94 -1.25 -13.40
CA GLN A 228 40.23 -0.78 -12.05
C GLN A 228 41.74 -0.54 -11.86
N ASN A 229 42.15 0.03 -10.73
CA ASN A 229 43.57 0.40 -10.51
C ASN A 229 44.51 -0.81 -10.43
N ASN A 230 43.99 -1.98 -10.03
CA ASN A 230 44.78 -3.20 -9.77
C ASN A 230 44.36 -4.39 -10.66
N GLY A 231 43.52 -4.15 -11.68
CA GLY A 231 43.02 -5.21 -12.55
C GLY A 231 41.83 -4.79 -13.40
N ALA A 232 41.22 -5.75 -14.07
CA ALA A 232 39.99 -5.58 -14.83
C ALA A 232 38.87 -6.45 -14.24
N THR A 233 37.62 -6.02 -14.36
CA THR A 233 36.45 -6.84 -14.04
C THR A 233 35.94 -7.48 -15.31
N VAL A 234 36.02 -8.82 -15.39
CA VAL A 234 35.40 -9.62 -16.44
C VAL A 234 34.03 -10.09 -15.97
N THR A 235 33.02 -9.96 -16.83
CA THR A 235 31.63 -10.25 -16.50
C THR A 235 31.03 -11.24 -17.48
N LEU A 236 30.39 -12.28 -16.94
CA LEU A 236 29.49 -13.16 -17.68
C LEU A 236 28.05 -12.71 -17.47
N ARG A 237 27.40 -12.31 -18.55
CA ARG A 237 25.97 -11.97 -18.59
C ARG A 237 25.18 -13.13 -19.18
N TYR A 238 24.20 -13.61 -18.44
CA TYR A 238 23.39 -14.77 -18.86
C TYR A 238 21.96 -14.71 -18.32
N TRP A 239 21.04 -15.35 -19.05
CA TRP A 239 19.65 -15.49 -18.66
C TRP A 239 19.40 -16.86 -18.03
N THR A 240 18.52 -16.91 -17.03
CA THR A 240 18.07 -18.15 -16.37
C THR A 240 16.56 -18.10 -16.14
N GLN A 241 15.93 -19.23 -15.83
CA GLN A 241 14.57 -19.21 -15.28
C GLN A 241 14.56 -18.50 -13.92
N ALA A 242 13.54 -17.69 -13.66
CA ALA A 242 13.43 -16.91 -12.43
C ALA A 242 13.39 -17.78 -11.17
N SER A 243 12.87 -19.01 -11.28
CA SER A 243 12.88 -20.02 -10.19
C SER A 243 14.28 -20.46 -9.81
N ASP A 244 15.17 -20.59 -10.80
CA ASP A 244 16.49 -21.20 -10.65
C ASP A 244 17.58 -20.13 -10.51
N TRP A 245 17.22 -18.86 -10.71
CA TRP A 245 18.13 -17.72 -10.74
C TRP A 245 19.06 -17.66 -9.52
N TRP A 246 18.51 -17.84 -8.31
CA TRP A 246 19.31 -17.74 -7.08
C TRP A 246 20.34 -18.87 -6.96
N GLN A 247 19.91 -20.12 -7.18
CA GLN A 247 20.81 -21.27 -7.08
C GLN A 247 21.86 -21.25 -8.18
N THR A 248 21.46 -20.92 -9.41
CA THR A 248 22.38 -20.83 -10.55
C THR A 248 23.43 -19.76 -10.33
N LYS A 249 23.05 -18.58 -9.81
CA LYS A 249 24.00 -17.53 -9.44
C LYS A 249 25.05 -18.04 -8.45
N LEU A 250 24.62 -18.69 -7.36
CA LEU A 250 25.54 -19.17 -6.33
C LEU A 250 26.49 -20.24 -6.87
N ASP A 251 25.96 -21.21 -7.61
CA ASP A 251 26.74 -22.31 -8.16
C ASP A 251 27.76 -21.83 -9.20
N LEU A 252 27.33 -21.00 -10.15
CA LEU A 252 28.23 -20.45 -11.18
C LEU A 252 29.28 -19.52 -10.56
N THR A 253 28.95 -18.76 -9.51
CA THR A 253 29.94 -17.95 -8.79
C THR A 253 31.05 -18.83 -8.18
N ARG A 254 30.66 -19.93 -7.51
CA ARG A 254 31.62 -20.88 -6.94
C ARG A 254 32.44 -21.57 -8.03
N LEU A 255 31.80 -22.05 -9.09
CA LEU A 255 32.45 -22.74 -10.20
C LEU A 255 33.44 -21.82 -10.92
N ALA A 256 33.06 -20.57 -11.15
CA ALA A 256 33.95 -19.60 -11.77
C ALA A 256 35.22 -19.40 -10.95
N ARG A 257 35.10 -19.27 -9.62
CA ARG A 257 36.28 -19.16 -8.76
C ARG A 257 37.22 -20.36 -8.92
N VAL A 258 36.68 -21.59 -8.83
CA VAL A 258 37.46 -22.82 -8.98
C VAL A 258 38.15 -22.89 -10.34
N ARG A 259 37.45 -22.57 -11.43
CA ARG A 259 38.02 -22.59 -12.79
C ARG A 259 39.12 -21.56 -12.97
N PHE A 260 38.98 -20.39 -12.36
CA PHE A 260 40.00 -19.34 -12.43
C PHE A 260 41.25 -19.77 -11.66
N ASP A 261 41.10 -20.33 -10.46
CA ASP A 261 42.22 -20.84 -9.66
C ASP A 261 42.97 -21.99 -10.40
N GLU A 262 42.25 -22.90 -11.06
CA GLU A 262 42.82 -24.00 -11.86
C GLU A 262 43.66 -23.52 -13.06
N ASN A 263 43.36 -22.33 -13.59
CA ASN A 263 44.04 -21.75 -14.75
C ASN A 263 45.05 -20.67 -14.34
N GLY A 264 45.38 -20.56 -13.04
CA GLY A 264 46.43 -19.68 -12.53
C GLY A 264 46.04 -18.21 -12.40
N PHE A 265 44.76 -17.86 -12.53
CA PHE A 265 44.29 -16.50 -12.32
C PHE A 265 44.41 -16.12 -10.86
N THR A 266 45.06 -14.99 -10.58
CA THR A 266 45.21 -14.51 -9.21
C THR A 266 44.16 -13.44 -8.92
N ALA A 267 43.51 -13.53 -7.77
CA ALA A 267 42.58 -12.50 -7.35
C ALA A 267 43.32 -11.16 -7.20
N PRO A 268 42.86 -10.05 -7.81
CA PRO A 268 43.55 -8.77 -7.74
C PRO A 268 43.58 -8.28 -6.29
N LEU A 269 44.78 -8.28 -5.69
CA LEU A 269 45.00 -7.72 -4.36
C LEU A 269 45.11 -6.19 -4.45
N PRO A 270 44.69 -5.45 -3.43
CA PRO A 270 44.93 -4.01 -3.39
C PRO A 270 46.44 -3.74 -3.41
N GLN A 271 46.93 -3.10 -4.47
CA GLN A 271 48.34 -2.73 -4.60
C GLN A 271 48.56 -1.29 -4.12
N SER A 272 49.63 -1.07 -3.36
CA SER A 272 50.08 0.27 -2.96
C SER A 272 51.53 0.44 -3.40
N SER A 273 51.79 1.44 -4.25
CA SER A 273 53.17 1.80 -4.61
C SER A 273 53.69 2.87 -3.65
N ILE A 274 54.75 2.55 -2.89
CA ILE A 274 55.46 3.53 -2.07
C ILE A 274 56.63 4.05 -2.89
N ARG A 275 56.59 5.32 -3.29
CA ARG A 275 57.73 6.01 -3.89
C ARG A 275 58.57 6.63 -2.80
N LEU A 276 59.73 6.03 -2.50
CA LEU A 276 60.72 6.67 -1.63
C LEU A 276 61.35 7.84 -2.38
N VAL A 277 61.13 9.06 -1.87
CA VAL A 277 61.79 10.26 -2.35
C VAL A 277 62.96 10.53 -1.41
N GLU A 278 64.17 10.14 -1.81
CA GLU A 278 65.37 10.54 -1.10
C GLU A 278 65.50 12.06 -1.18
N LYS A 279 65.41 12.73 -0.01
CA LYS A 279 65.69 14.15 0.10
C LYS A 279 67.20 14.32 0.16
N THR A 280 67.84 14.60 -0.96
CA THR A 280 69.27 14.98 -0.98
C THR A 280 69.47 16.15 -0.02
N PRO A 281 70.34 16.03 1.02
CA PRO A 281 70.62 17.13 1.93
C PRO A 281 71.15 18.33 1.13
N PRO A 282 70.71 19.57 1.43
CA PRO A 282 71.26 20.74 0.76
C PRO A 282 72.78 20.78 0.97
N GLN A 283 73.53 20.79 -0.14
CA GLN A 283 74.98 20.96 -0.10
C GLN A 283 75.29 22.27 0.62
N SER A 284 76.03 22.19 1.73
CA SER A 284 76.51 23.37 2.45
C SER A 284 77.42 24.17 1.53
N THR A 285 76.95 25.30 1.03
CA THR A 285 77.79 26.28 0.34
C THR A 285 78.82 26.84 1.33
N PRO A 286 80.14 26.80 1.02
CA PRO A 286 81.13 27.39 1.91
C PRO A 286 80.97 28.91 1.97
N PRO A 287 81.31 29.54 3.12
CA PRO A 287 81.17 30.98 3.30
C PRO A 287 82.09 31.72 2.33
N LYS A 288 81.54 32.72 1.62
CA LYS A 288 82.32 33.66 0.81
C LYS A 288 83.15 34.54 1.75
N SER A 289 84.47 34.51 1.56
CA SER A 289 85.45 35.45 2.13
C SER A 289 85.29 36.85 1.55
#